data_AF-A0A954EY11-F1
#
_entry.id   AF-A0A954EY11-F1
#
_cell.length_a   1.000
_cell.length_b   1.000
_cell.length_c   1.000
_cell.angle_alpha   90.00
_cell.angle_beta   90.00
_cell.angle_gamma   90.00
#
_symmetry.space_group_name_H-M   'P 1'
#
loop_
_entity.id
_entity.type
_entity.pdbx_description
1 polymer ?
#
loop_
_entity_poly.entity_id
_entity_poly.type
_entity_poly.pdbx_seq_one_letter_code
_entity_poly.pdbx_strand_id
1 'polypeptide(L)'
;FENFAPDEKFHYQRNDDNFPSRMIRAYQLRDPETGKLGPWLAGMTLDPGVVSEAWCHQRGYVCMIEEFGGRPIQAGESFSAAFVVGYFDSIEEMQATYDQYKGATGLQVTVDGWEFTRAK
;
A
#
# COMPACT_ATOMS: atom_id res chain seq x y z
N PHE A 1 -15.45 -5.71 -14.03
CA PHE A 1 -14.00 -5.44 -14.09
C PHE A 1 -13.33 -6.53 -14.90
N GLU A 2 -12.31 -6.19 -15.70
CA GLU A 2 -11.60 -7.12 -16.58
C GLU A 2 -10.40 -7.74 -15.85
N ASN A 3 -10.19 -9.05 -16.00
CA ASN A 3 -9.03 -9.74 -15.44
C ASN A 3 -7.74 -9.32 -16.16
N PHE A 4 -6.62 -9.33 -15.45
CA PHE A 4 -5.29 -9.07 -16.02
C PHE A 4 -4.22 -9.83 -15.22
N ALA A 5 -3.13 -10.19 -15.88
CA ALA A 5 -1.97 -10.85 -15.29
C ALA A 5 -1.09 -9.88 -14.47
N PRO A 6 -0.26 -10.38 -13.53
CA PRO A 6 0.61 -9.58 -12.65
C PRO A 6 1.35 -8.41 -13.31
N ASP A 7 1.93 -8.67 -14.48
CA ASP A 7 2.81 -7.78 -15.23
C ASP A 7 2.08 -6.95 -16.29
N GLU A 8 0.79 -7.21 -16.53
CA GLU A 8 0.02 -6.56 -17.60
C GLU A 8 -0.42 -5.13 -17.23
N LYS A 9 -0.76 -4.88 -15.95
CA LYS A 9 -1.24 -3.58 -15.47
C LYS A 9 -0.72 -3.32 -14.06
N PHE A 10 -0.14 -2.13 -13.85
CA PHE A 10 0.39 -1.68 -12.54
C PHE A 10 1.63 -2.46 -12.06
N HIS A 11 2.60 -2.64 -12.96
CA HIS A 11 3.94 -3.13 -12.64
C HIS A 11 4.83 -1.96 -12.18
N TYR A 12 5.61 -2.19 -11.13
CA TYR A 12 6.57 -1.24 -10.57
C TYR A 12 7.89 -1.95 -10.30
N GLN A 13 9.00 -1.35 -10.76
CA GLN A 13 10.36 -1.71 -10.40
C GLN A 13 11.09 -0.46 -9.94
N ARG A 14 11.80 -0.53 -8.81
CA ARG A 14 12.51 0.63 -8.24
C ARG A 14 13.56 1.23 -9.17
N ASN A 15 14.18 0.40 -10.00
CA ASN A 15 15.24 0.84 -10.92
C ASN A 15 14.71 1.68 -12.09
N ASP A 16 13.39 1.77 -12.27
CA ASP A 16 12.79 2.68 -13.22
C ASP A 16 12.78 4.10 -12.65
N ASP A 17 13.09 5.11 -13.47
CA ASP A 17 13.11 6.54 -13.08
C ASP A 17 11.74 7.08 -12.60
N ASN A 18 10.70 6.23 -12.59
CA ASN A 18 9.33 6.60 -12.27
C ASN A 18 8.88 5.98 -10.94
N PHE A 19 9.20 6.68 -9.86
CA PHE A 19 8.76 6.33 -8.52
C PHE A 19 7.29 6.75 -8.29
N PRO A 20 6.38 5.84 -7.90
CA PRO A 20 4.98 6.18 -7.69
C PRO A 20 4.83 7.15 -6.51
N SER A 21 3.97 8.15 -6.67
CA SER A 21 3.72 9.15 -5.62
C SER A 21 2.96 8.59 -4.43
N ARG A 22 2.16 7.54 -4.65
CA ARG A 22 1.40 6.79 -3.65
C ARG A 22 1.34 5.32 -4.04
N MET A 23 1.38 4.43 -3.05
CA MET A 23 1.22 2.99 -3.26
C MET A 23 -0.03 2.52 -2.51
N ILE A 24 -1.15 2.47 -3.24
CA ILE A 24 -2.49 2.21 -2.70
C ILE A 24 -3.13 1.13 -3.55
N ARG A 25 -3.62 0.08 -2.90
CA ARG A 25 -4.56 -0.87 -3.51
C ARG A 25 -5.88 -0.84 -2.78
N ALA A 26 -6.95 -0.64 -3.54
CA ALA A 26 -8.29 -0.65 -2.99
C ALA A 26 -9.26 -1.42 -3.87
N TYR A 27 -10.33 -1.92 -3.25
CA TYR A 27 -11.49 -2.49 -3.92
C TYR A 27 -12.75 -1.97 -3.25
N GLN A 28 -13.69 -1.46 -4.05
CA GLN A 28 -14.97 -0.99 -3.52
C GLN A 28 -15.85 -2.19 -3.21
N LEU A 29 -16.24 -2.32 -1.94
CA LEU A 29 -17.14 -3.37 -1.53
C LEU A 29 -18.53 -3.15 -2.11
N ARG A 30 -19.26 -4.25 -2.22
CA ARG A 30 -20.65 -4.25 -2.67
C ARG A 30 -21.44 -5.19 -1.80
N ASP A 31 -22.64 -4.76 -1.42
CA ASP A 31 -23.59 -5.59 -0.73
C ASP A 31 -23.95 -6.82 -1.60
N PRO A 32 -23.82 -8.05 -1.09
CA PRO A 32 -23.95 -9.26 -1.91
C PRO A 32 -25.40 -9.55 -2.33
N GLU A 33 -26.40 -9.01 -1.62
CA GLU A 33 -27.82 -9.27 -1.90
C GLU A 33 -28.41 -8.22 -2.85
N THR A 34 -28.13 -6.96 -2.56
CA THR A 34 -28.72 -5.80 -3.24
C THR A 34 -27.83 -5.22 -4.32
N GLY A 35 -26.54 -5.57 -4.32
CA GLY A 35 -25.57 -4.99 -5.23
C GLY A 35 -25.26 -3.53 -4.94
N LYS A 36 -25.68 -2.94 -3.81
CA LYS A 36 -25.36 -1.54 -3.48
C LYS A 36 -23.87 -1.37 -3.19
N LEU A 37 -23.30 -0.28 -3.69
CA LEU A 37 -21.91 0.08 -3.40
C LEU A 37 -21.76 0.42 -1.91
N GLY A 38 -20.69 -0.10 -1.31
CA GLY A 38 -20.26 0.18 0.05
C GLY A 38 -18.93 0.93 0.07
N PRO A 39 -18.25 0.92 1.23
CA PRO A 39 -16.96 1.57 1.39
C PRO A 39 -15.86 0.87 0.58
N TRP A 40 -14.74 1.56 0.42
CA TRP A 40 -13.51 1.01 -0.12
C TRP A 40 -12.74 0.28 0.96
N LEU A 41 -12.36 -0.97 0.71
CA LEU A 41 -11.32 -1.63 1.49
C LEU A 41 -9.98 -1.34 0.82
N ALA A 42 -9.05 -0.72 1.53
CA ALA A 42 -7.74 -0.35 1.00
C ALA A 42 -6.58 -0.83 1.88
N GLY A 43 -5.47 -1.16 1.23
CA GLY A 43 -4.14 -1.35 1.82
C GLY A 43 -3.15 -0.36 1.19
N MET A 44 -2.32 0.25 2.03
CA MET A 44 -1.48 1.39 1.64
C MET A 44 -0.08 1.25 2.21
N THR A 45 0.94 1.23 1.35
CA THR A 45 2.36 1.28 1.75
C THR A 45 2.80 2.73 1.82
N LEU A 46 3.16 3.19 3.03
CA LEU A 46 3.28 4.61 3.34
C LEU A 46 4.55 5.27 2.79
N ASP A 47 5.60 4.48 2.55
CA ASP A 47 6.76 4.89 1.78
C ASP A 47 6.91 3.94 0.58
N PRO A 48 6.60 4.36 -0.67
CA PRO A 48 6.81 3.50 -1.83
C PRO A 48 8.29 3.13 -2.02
N GLY A 49 9.22 3.83 -1.34
CA GLY A 49 10.67 3.74 -1.48
C GLY A 49 11.20 2.46 -0.91
N VAL A 50 10.49 1.85 0.04
CA VAL A 50 10.87 0.58 0.66
C VAL A 50 10.56 -0.60 -0.24
N VAL A 51 9.73 -0.40 -1.27
CA VAL A 51 9.31 -1.43 -2.23
C VAL A 51 10.33 -1.54 -3.36
N SER A 52 10.89 -2.71 -3.60
CA SER A 52 11.83 -2.98 -4.70
C SER A 52 11.08 -3.29 -5.99
N GLU A 53 10.03 -4.11 -5.88
CA GLU A 53 9.14 -4.48 -6.97
C GLU A 53 7.70 -4.58 -6.47
N ALA A 54 6.75 -4.22 -7.33
CA ALA A 54 5.34 -4.49 -7.07
C ALA A 54 4.59 -4.84 -8.35
N TRP A 55 3.60 -5.70 -8.21
CA TRP A 55 2.73 -6.08 -9.31
C TRP A 55 1.30 -6.33 -8.82
N CYS A 56 0.36 -6.20 -9.74
CA CYS A 56 -1.05 -6.39 -9.46
C CYS A 56 -1.63 -7.39 -10.43
N HIS A 57 -2.54 -8.23 -9.97
CA HIS A 57 -3.34 -9.02 -10.88
C HIS A 57 -4.80 -9.03 -10.44
N GLN A 58 -5.67 -9.35 -11.38
CA GLN A 58 -7.09 -9.55 -11.09
C GLN A 58 -7.57 -10.84 -11.73
N ARG A 59 -8.08 -11.75 -10.90
CA ARG A 59 -8.58 -13.09 -11.29
C ARG A 59 -9.74 -13.50 -10.39
N GLY A 60 -10.90 -12.87 -10.54
CA GLY A 60 -12.05 -13.06 -9.63
C GLY A 60 -11.84 -12.47 -8.22
N TYR A 61 -10.61 -12.11 -7.87
CA TYR A 61 -10.22 -11.27 -6.75
C TYR A 61 -9.11 -10.31 -7.21
N VAL A 62 -8.77 -9.35 -6.36
CA VAL A 62 -7.72 -8.37 -6.59
C VAL A 62 -6.53 -8.70 -5.69
N CYS A 63 -5.33 -8.76 -6.26
CA CYS A 63 -4.09 -8.97 -5.53
C CYS A 63 -3.10 -7.83 -5.83
N MET A 64 -2.44 -7.30 -4.80
CA MET A 64 -1.24 -6.48 -4.92
C MET A 64 -0.14 -7.22 -4.16
N ILE A 65 0.98 -7.46 -4.84
CA ILE A 65 2.14 -8.14 -4.27
C ILE A 65 3.28 -7.15 -4.31
N GLU A 66 3.98 -7.02 -3.18
CA GLU A 66 5.08 -6.08 -3.00
C GLU A 66 6.28 -6.85 -2.45
N GLU A 67 7.43 -6.64 -3.07
CA GLU A 67 8.71 -7.01 -2.50
C GLU A 67 9.28 -5.81 -1.75
N PHE A 68 9.56 -5.97 -0.46
CA PHE A 68 10.22 -4.94 0.36
C PHE A 68 11.70 -5.25 0.52
N GLY A 69 12.53 -4.21 0.45
CA GLY A 69 13.98 -4.36 0.53
C GLY A 69 14.67 -3.80 -0.70
N GLY A 70 15.56 -4.57 -1.33
CA GLY A 70 16.35 -4.11 -2.48
C GLY A 70 17.32 -2.96 -2.18
N ARG A 71 17.59 -2.70 -0.89
CA ARG A 71 18.63 -1.78 -0.40
C ARG A 71 19.69 -2.63 0.31
N PRO A 72 21.00 -2.32 0.19
CA PRO A 72 22.02 -2.98 0.98
C PRO A 72 21.74 -2.79 2.48
N ILE A 73 21.87 -3.86 3.27
CA ILE A 73 21.83 -3.84 4.74
C ILE A 73 23.09 -4.50 5.30
N GLN A 74 23.62 -3.97 6.39
CA GLN A 74 24.78 -4.53 7.08
C GLN A 74 24.36 -5.49 8.20
N ALA A 75 25.32 -6.27 8.71
CA ALA A 75 25.08 -7.12 9.87
C ALA A 75 24.67 -6.28 11.09
N GLY A 76 23.50 -6.57 11.64
CA GLY A 76 22.91 -5.83 12.76
C GLY A 76 21.96 -4.71 12.36
N GLU A 77 21.81 -4.40 11.06
CA GLU A 77 20.81 -3.47 10.57
C GLU A 77 19.46 -4.15 10.30
N SER A 78 18.43 -3.32 10.18
CA SER A 78 17.07 -3.74 9.81
C SER A 78 16.46 -2.75 8.83
N PHE A 79 15.62 -3.25 7.93
CA PHE A 79 14.70 -2.42 7.15
C PHE A 79 13.26 -2.73 7.58
N SER A 80 12.36 -1.78 7.32
CA SER A 80 10.95 -1.90 7.69
C SER A 80 10.06 -1.15 6.71
N ALA A 81 8.79 -1.49 6.71
CA ALA A 81 7.73 -0.82 5.97
C ALA A 81 6.53 -0.62 6.92
N ALA A 82 5.79 0.48 6.75
CA ALA A 82 4.58 0.75 7.49
C ALA A 82 3.38 0.82 6.55
N PHE A 83 2.23 0.36 7.06
CA PHE A 83 1.01 0.23 6.28
C PHE A 83 -0.19 0.86 7.00
N VAL A 84 -1.13 1.37 6.22
CA VAL A 84 -2.51 1.59 6.66
C VAL A 84 -3.41 0.63 5.90
N VAL A 85 -4.23 -0.11 6.64
CA VAL A 85 -5.24 -1.00 6.08
C VAL A 85 -6.58 -0.65 6.73
N GLY A 86 -7.60 -0.38 5.94
CA GLY A 86 -8.87 0.08 6.49
C GLY A 86 -9.99 0.26 5.46
N TYR A 87 -11.14 0.68 5.99
CA TYR A 87 -12.31 1.06 5.20
C TYR A 87 -12.37 2.57 5.04
N PHE A 88 -12.72 3.03 3.83
CA PHE A 88 -12.82 4.45 3.49
C PHE A 88 -14.13 4.71 2.75
N ASP A 89 -14.81 5.80 3.07
CA ASP A 89 -16.08 6.16 2.43
C ASP A 89 -15.85 6.74 1.03
N SER A 90 -14.66 7.29 0.77
CA SER A 90 -14.30 7.91 -0.50
C SER A 90 -12.84 7.69 -0.88
N ILE A 91 -12.53 7.88 -2.17
CA ILE A 91 -11.15 7.85 -2.66
C ILE A 91 -10.36 9.04 -2.11
N GLU A 92 -11.02 10.19 -1.95
CA GLU A 92 -10.44 11.43 -1.43
C GLU A 92 -9.99 11.27 0.02
N GLU A 93 -10.82 10.67 0.88
CA GLU A 93 -10.48 10.36 2.28
C GLU A 93 -9.30 9.39 2.37
N MET A 94 -9.30 8.35 1.52
CA MET A 94 -8.21 7.38 1.45
C MET A 94 -6.89 8.04 1.05
N GLN A 95 -6.91 8.90 0.04
CA GLN A 95 -5.73 9.66 -0.40
C GLN A 95 -5.27 10.66 0.66
N ALA A 96 -6.18 11.34 1.34
CA ALA A 96 -5.85 12.27 2.42
C ALA A 96 -5.19 11.53 3.60
N THR A 97 -5.71 10.35 3.96
CA THR A 97 -5.12 9.49 5.00
C THR A 97 -3.72 9.02 4.60
N TYR A 98 -3.53 8.63 3.33
CA TYR A 98 -2.21 8.29 2.81
C TYR A 98 -1.24 9.45 2.98
N ASP A 99 -1.63 10.64 2.51
CA ASP A 99 -0.76 11.81 2.51
C ASP A 99 -0.38 12.26 3.92
N GLN A 100 -1.29 12.12 4.89
CA GLN A 100 -1.03 12.41 6.31
C GLN A 100 0.11 11.56 6.89
N TYR A 101 0.19 10.28 6.50
CA TYR A 101 1.16 9.33 7.05
C TYR A 101 2.31 8.98 6.10
N LYS A 102 2.38 9.65 4.94
CA LYS A 102 3.40 9.41 3.92
C LYS A 102 4.83 9.47 4.48
N GLY A 103 5.67 8.58 3.98
CA GLY A 103 7.07 8.41 4.34
C GLY A 103 7.30 7.61 5.63
N ALA A 104 6.24 7.13 6.30
CA ALA A 104 6.39 6.25 7.44
C ALA A 104 6.93 4.88 7.02
N THR A 105 7.88 4.38 7.81
CA THR A 105 8.49 3.05 7.61
C THR A 105 8.35 2.16 8.84
N GLY A 106 7.93 2.72 9.98
CA GLY A 106 7.68 1.94 11.19
C GLY A 106 6.53 2.50 12.02
N LEU A 107 6.22 1.78 13.10
CA LEU A 107 5.20 2.14 14.08
C LEU A 107 5.79 1.92 15.47
N GLN A 108 5.69 2.92 16.33
CA GLN A 108 6.04 2.83 17.74
C GLN A 108 4.76 2.82 18.57
N VAL A 109 4.68 1.89 19.52
CA VAL A 109 3.56 1.77 20.45
C VAL A 109 4.03 2.27 21.81
N THR A 110 3.24 3.16 22.42
CA THR A 110 3.49 3.75 23.74
C THR A 110 2.29 3.49 24.65
N VAL A 111 2.41 3.85 25.93
CA VAL A 111 1.28 3.76 26.88
C VAL A 111 0.12 4.69 26.50
N ASP A 112 0.40 5.75 25.76
CA ASP A 112 -0.57 6.77 25.35
C ASP A 112 -1.17 6.47 23.96
N GLY A 113 -0.66 5.46 23.25
CA GLY A 113 -1.18 5.06 21.94
C GLY A 113 -0.10 4.56 20.99
N TRP A 114 -0.11 5.08 19.76
CA TRP A 114 0.85 4.72 18.73
C TRP A 114 1.23 5.92 17.87
N GLU A 115 2.44 5.89 17.32
CA GLU A 115 2.94 6.89 16.40
C GLU A 115 3.70 6.25 15.25
N PHE A 116 3.52 6.78 14.03
CA PHE A 116 4.32 6.35 12.89
C PHE A 116 5.74 6.92 13.01
N THR A 117 6.73 6.07 12.76
CA THR A 117 8.14 6.46 12.69
C THR A 117 8.59 6.54 11.24
N ARG A 118 9.50 7.47 10.97
CA ARG A 118 10.11 7.68 9.64
C ARG A 118 11.60 7.41 9.77
N ALA A 119 12.17 6.67 8.83
CA ALA A 119 13.62 6.58 8.71
C ALA A 119 14.20 7.99 8.54
N LYS A 120 15.32 8.25 9.22
CA LYS A 120 16.08 9.51 9.08
C LYS A 120 16.81 9.56 7.75
#